data_AF-A0A8H5C390-F1
#
_entry.id   AF-A0A8H5C390-F1
#
_cell.length_a   1.000
_cell.length_b   1.000
_cell.length_c   1.000
_cell.angle_alpha   90.00
_cell.angle_beta   90.00
_cell.angle_gamma   90.00
#
_symmetry.space_group_name_H-M   'P 1'
#
loop_
_entity.id
_entity.type
_entity.pdbx_description
1 polymer ?
#
loop_
_entity_poly.entity_id
_entity_poly.type
_entity_poly.pdbx_seq_one_letter_code
_entity_poly.pdbx_strand_id
1 'polypeptide(L)'
;MPMEFTTYLTNLADAITNENGPNLAFLLRPTSPHGKDLVKEFRNPNREMFRRFENAIVNPFDEIAVQYVMVCHHIAKKRYVEAFKGESQLVSLFYRYLPDHRGWTLPALFSILKDLRDLAYDADTHARITTPSQDQPSQELKTDAMEEAARIISKAFGLCMTDRYSVIHALGRTPL
;
A
#
# COMPACT_ATOMS: atom_id res chain seq x y z
N MET A 1 1.41 -21.89 -9.99
CA MET A 1 0.96 -21.07 -11.13
C MET A 1 1.18 -19.62 -10.77
N PRO A 2 1.59 -18.76 -11.72
CA PRO A 2 1.68 -17.32 -11.45
C PRO A 2 0.29 -16.79 -11.04
N MET A 3 0.26 -15.81 -10.14
CA MET A 3 -1.00 -15.19 -9.72
C MET A 3 -1.45 -14.16 -10.77
N GLU A 4 -2.61 -14.41 -11.39
CA GLU A 4 -3.29 -13.44 -12.26
C GLU A 4 -4.05 -12.39 -11.44
N PHE A 5 -4.28 -11.21 -12.01
CA PHE A 5 -4.96 -10.09 -11.33
C PHE A 5 -6.37 -10.43 -10.87
N THR A 6 -7.12 -11.19 -11.66
CA THR A 6 -8.46 -11.63 -11.25
C THR A 6 -8.40 -12.53 -10.01
N THR A 7 -7.44 -13.45 -9.94
CA THR A 7 -7.22 -14.28 -8.75
C THR A 7 -6.77 -13.44 -7.55
N TYR A 8 -5.91 -12.45 -7.79
CA TYR A 8 -5.51 -11.49 -6.77
C TYR A 8 -6.72 -10.72 -6.20
N LEU A 9 -7.61 -10.23 -7.06
CA LEU A 9 -8.85 -9.55 -6.65
C LEU A 9 -9.76 -10.46 -5.83
N THR A 10 -9.93 -11.72 -6.24
CA THR A 10 -10.71 -12.71 -5.48
C THR A 10 -10.11 -12.93 -4.08
N ASN A 11 -8.80 -13.16 -4.00
CA ASN A 11 -8.12 -13.35 -2.71
C ASN A 11 -8.21 -12.11 -1.81
N LEU A 12 -8.18 -10.91 -2.42
CA LEU A 12 -8.33 -9.65 -1.72
C LEU A 12 -9.75 -9.49 -1.16
N ALA A 13 -10.77 -9.76 -1.99
CA ALA A 13 -12.17 -9.78 -1.55
C ALA A 13 -12.39 -10.77 -0.41
N ASP A 14 -11.86 -11.99 -0.53
CA ASP A 14 -11.96 -13.02 0.51
C ASP A 14 -11.30 -12.58 1.81
N ALA A 15 -10.12 -11.95 1.75
CA ALA A 15 -9.45 -11.43 2.95
C ALA A 15 -10.28 -10.34 3.64
N ILE A 16 -10.97 -9.50 2.87
CA ILE A 16 -11.83 -8.43 3.40
C ILE A 16 -13.11 -9.02 4.01
N THR A 17 -13.80 -9.89 3.28
CA THR A 17 -15.05 -10.52 3.74
C THR A 17 -14.85 -11.35 5.00
N ASN A 18 -13.70 -12.00 5.15
CA ASN A 18 -13.38 -12.81 6.32
C ASN A 18 -12.62 -12.03 7.41
N GLU A 19 -12.47 -10.71 7.28
CA GLU A 19 -11.73 -9.86 8.23
C GLU A 19 -10.31 -10.38 8.54
N ASN A 20 -9.67 -10.98 7.54
CA ASN A 20 -8.38 -11.65 7.69
C ASN A 20 -7.23 -10.65 7.49
N GLY A 21 -6.96 -9.88 8.54
CA GLY A 21 -5.89 -8.87 8.59
C GLY A 21 -4.51 -9.37 8.15
N PRO A 22 -4.00 -10.50 8.67
CA PRO A 22 -2.72 -11.04 8.26
C PRO A 22 -2.64 -11.39 6.77
N ASN A 23 -3.70 -11.98 6.21
CA ASN A 23 -3.73 -12.28 4.78
C ASN A 23 -3.83 -10.99 3.94
N LEU A 24 -4.63 -10.02 4.37
CA LEU A 24 -4.70 -8.72 3.73
C LEU A 24 -3.33 -8.01 3.72
N ALA A 25 -2.60 -8.07 4.83
CA ALA A 25 -1.22 -7.56 4.93
C ALA A 25 -0.28 -8.26 3.94
N PHE A 26 -0.39 -9.58 3.82
CA PHE A 26 0.40 -10.34 2.85
C PHE A 26 0.10 -9.91 1.41
N LEU A 27 -1.18 -9.77 1.06
CA LEU A 27 -1.65 -9.39 -0.28
C LEU A 27 -1.25 -7.97 -0.68
N LEU A 28 -1.24 -7.01 0.27
CA LEU A 28 -0.89 -5.62 0.00
C LEU A 28 0.61 -5.32 0.09
N ARG A 29 1.45 -6.30 0.44
CA ARG A 29 2.90 -6.12 0.55
C ARG A 29 3.58 -6.24 -0.82
N PRO A 30 4.28 -5.22 -1.35
CA PRO A 30 4.90 -5.27 -2.68
C PRO A 30 6.08 -6.27 -2.78
N THR A 31 6.68 -6.64 -1.64
CA THR A 31 7.78 -7.63 -1.58
C THR A 31 7.29 -9.08 -1.63
N SER A 32 5.99 -9.32 -1.58
CA SER A 32 5.41 -10.67 -1.67
C SER A 32 5.56 -11.27 -3.08
N PRO A 33 5.59 -12.62 -3.22
CA PRO A 33 5.81 -13.28 -4.50
C PRO A 33 4.85 -12.87 -5.62
N HIS A 34 3.56 -12.67 -5.31
CA HIS A 34 2.54 -12.32 -6.30
C HIS A 34 2.75 -10.94 -6.92
N GLY A 35 3.40 -10.00 -6.21
CA GLY A 35 3.75 -8.69 -6.79
C GLY A 35 4.61 -8.83 -8.05
N LYS A 36 5.52 -9.82 -8.09
CA LYS A 36 6.33 -10.12 -9.28
C LYS A 36 5.51 -10.71 -10.42
N ASP A 37 4.49 -11.49 -10.11
CA ASP A 37 3.62 -12.11 -11.12
C ASP A 37 2.71 -11.05 -11.75
N LEU A 38 2.15 -10.15 -10.95
CA LEU A 38 1.33 -9.02 -11.43
C LEU A 38 2.13 -8.05 -12.31
N VAL A 39 3.40 -7.80 -11.99
CA VAL A 39 4.30 -7.00 -12.84
C VAL A 39 4.55 -7.67 -14.20
N LYS A 40 4.58 -9.01 -14.26
CA LYS A 40 4.74 -9.74 -15.51
C LYS A 40 3.47 -9.71 -16.36
N GLU A 41 2.31 -9.84 -15.73
CA GLU A 41 1.01 -9.73 -16.39
C GLU A 41 0.84 -8.34 -17.01
N PHE A 42 1.14 -7.28 -16.25
CA PHE A 42 1.03 -5.89 -16.71
C PHE A 42 2.39 -5.26 -17.00
N ARG A 43 2.99 -5.59 -18.16
CA ARG A 43 4.31 -5.05 -18.55
C ARG A 43 4.38 -3.52 -18.65
N ASN A 44 3.27 -2.87 -18.97
CA ASN A 44 3.15 -1.40 -19.04
C ASN A 44 1.74 -1.01 -18.56
N PRO A 45 1.48 -1.05 -17.25
CA PRO A 45 0.17 -0.76 -16.70
C PRO A 45 -0.16 0.72 -16.95
N ASN A 46 -1.39 0.96 -17.38
CA ASN A 46 -2.01 2.28 -17.39
C ASN A 46 -3.39 2.18 -16.73
N ARG A 47 -3.97 3.28 -16.24
CA ARG A 47 -5.26 3.23 -15.53
C ARG A 47 -6.41 2.73 -16.42
N GLU A 48 -6.35 2.94 -17.73
CA GLU A 48 -7.41 2.52 -18.66
C GLU A 48 -7.54 1.00 -18.74
N MET A 49 -6.44 0.26 -18.62
CA MET A 49 -6.43 -1.21 -18.57
C MET A 49 -7.24 -1.78 -17.39
N PHE A 50 -7.38 -1.00 -16.32
CA PHE A 50 -8.07 -1.43 -15.11
C PHE A 50 -9.54 -1.01 -15.05
N ARG A 51 -10.05 -0.25 -16.03
CA ARG A 51 -11.47 0.18 -16.07
C ARG A 51 -12.45 -0.99 -15.94
N ARG A 52 -12.12 -2.14 -16.52
CA ARG A 52 -12.93 -3.36 -16.43
C ARG A 52 -13.03 -3.97 -15.03
N PHE A 53 -12.21 -3.50 -14.09
CA PHE A 53 -12.17 -3.96 -12.71
C PHE A 53 -12.68 -2.91 -11.72
N GLU A 54 -13.14 -1.75 -12.21
CA GLU A 54 -13.82 -0.76 -11.35
C GLU A 54 -15.07 -1.40 -10.74
N ASN A 55 -15.25 -1.22 -9.43
CA ASN A 55 -16.33 -1.83 -8.65
C ASN A 55 -16.33 -3.37 -8.62
N ALA A 56 -15.23 -4.03 -9.01
CA ALA A 56 -15.14 -5.49 -8.96
C ALA A 56 -15.11 -6.04 -7.51
N ILE A 57 -14.66 -5.22 -6.56
CA ILE A 57 -14.64 -5.51 -5.13
C ILE A 57 -15.06 -4.26 -4.34
N VAL A 58 -15.29 -4.41 -3.04
CA VAL A 58 -15.77 -3.32 -2.17
C VAL A 58 -14.84 -2.09 -2.22
N ASN A 59 -15.40 -0.90 -2.37
CA ASN A 59 -14.64 0.35 -2.34
C ASN A 59 -14.02 0.55 -0.94
N PRO A 60 -12.76 1.02 -0.81
CA PRO A 60 -11.87 1.52 -1.86
C PRO A 60 -10.89 0.45 -2.40
N PHE A 61 -11.15 -0.85 -2.20
CA PHE A 61 -10.17 -1.88 -2.49
C PHE A 61 -9.93 -2.14 -3.98
N ASP A 62 -10.90 -1.85 -4.83
CA ASP A 62 -10.72 -1.86 -6.27
C ASP A 62 -9.65 -0.84 -6.71
N GLU A 63 -9.73 0.39 -6.20
CA GLU A 63 -8.71 1.42 -6.41
C GLU A 63 -7.36 1.05 -5.77
N ILE A 64 -7.36 0.48 -4.56
CA ILE A 64 -6.15 0.01 -3.88
C ILE A 64 -5.46 -1.08 -4.70
N ALA A 65 -6.20 -2.03 -5.27
CA ALA A 65 -5.64 -3.12 -6.07
C ALA A 65 -4.92 -2.58 -7.32
N VAL A 66 -5.52 -1.61 -8.01
CA VAL A 66 -4.88 -0.94 -9.15
C VAL A 66 -3.63 -0.19 -8.71
N GLN A 67 -3.72 0.56 -7.61
CA GLN A 67 -2.59 1.33 -7.09
C GLN A 67 -1.44 0.42 -6.66
N TYR A 68 -1.74 -0.72 -6.05
CA TYR A 68 -0.76 -1.73 -5.65
C TYR A 68 0.04 -2.27 -6.84
N VAL A 69 -0.63 -2.59 -7.96
CA VAL A 69 0.05 -3.05 -9.19
C VAL A 69 0.96 -1.97 -9.74
N MET A 70 0.51 -0.71 -9.75
CA MET A 70 1.33 0.42 -10.19
C MET A 70 2.58 0.60 -9.31
N VAL A 71 2.43 0.49 -7.99
CA VAL A 71 3.56 0.56 -7.03
C VAL A 71 4.55 -0.58 -7.30
N CYS A 72 4.09 -1.82 -7.41
CA CYS A 72 4.94 -2.97 -7.73
C CYS A 72 5.74 -2.75 -9.03
N HIS A 73 5.10 -2.16 -10.04
CA HIS A 73 5.74 -1.85 -11.31
C HIS A 73 6.82 -0.78 -11.20
N HIS A 74 6.55 0.30 -10.45
CA HIS A 74 7.54 1.34 -10.19
C HIS A 74 8.74 0.80 -9.42
N ILE A 75 8.51 -0.05 -8.41
CA ILE A 75 9.58 -0.75 -7.66
C ILE A 75 10.41 -1.61 -8.61
N ALA A 76 9.77 -2.43 -9.45
CA ALA A 76 10.47 -3.30 -10.40
C ALA A 76 11.35 -2.52 -11.40
N LYS A 77 10.97 -1.28 -11.72
CA LYS A 77 11.72 -0.36 -12.58
C LYS A 77 12.67 0.57 -11.83
N LYS A 78 12.87 0.41 -10.51
CA LYS A 78 13.69 1.27 -9.65
C LYS A 78 13.27 2.75 -9.68
N ARG A 79 11.99 3.00 -9.90
CA ARG A 79 11.36 4.33 -9.91
C ARG A 79 10.78 4.64 -8.53
N TYR A 80 11.67 4.78 -7.54
CA TYR A 80 11.30 4.80 -6.13
C TYR A 80 10.49 6.05 -5.73
N VAL A 81 10.73 7.19 -6.38
CA VAL A 81 9.96 8.43 -6.15
C VAL A 81 8.49 8.23 -6.54
N GLU A 82 8.24 7.61 -7.70
CA GLU A 82 6.89 7.29 -8.17
C GLU A 82 6.25 6.16 -7.36
N ALA A 83 7.04 5.16 -6.95
CA ALA A 83 6.57 4.10 -6.05
C ALA A 83 6.10 4.68 -4.70
N PHE A 84 6.89 5.59 -4.09
CA PHE A 84 6.53 6.26 -2.85
C PHE A 84 5.26 7.10 -2.97
N LYS A 85 5.11 7.86 -4.08
CA LYS A 85 3.88 8.61 -4.35
C LYS A 85 2.66 7.68 -4.49
N GLY A 86 2.84 6.57 -5.19
CA GLY A 86 1.80 5.56 -5.35
C GLY A 86 1.41 4.90 -4.02
N GLU A 87 2.38 4.56 -3.18
CA GLU A 87 2.15 3.97 -1.87
C GLU A 87 1.48 4.97 -0.92
N SER A 88 1.88 6.24 -0.96
CA SER A 88 1.22 7.33 -0.23
C SER A 88 -0.27 7.46 -0.60
N GLN A 89 -0.59 7.31 -1.89
CA GLN A 89 -1.97 7.29 -2.38
C GLN A 89 -2.73 6.04 -1.88
N LEU A 90 -2.08 4.86 -1.90
CA LEU A 90 -2.64 3.61 -1.40
C LEU A 90 -3.00 3.74 0.10
N VAL A 91 -2.09 4.27 0.91
CA VAL A 91 -2.33 4.56 2.34
C VAL A 91 -3.51 5.52 2.53
N SER A 92 -3.59 6.55 1.69
CA SER A 92 -4.68 7.52 1.75
C SER A 92 -6.05 6.92 1.42
N LEU A 93 -6.10 5.95 0.49
CA LEU A 93 -7.30 5.16 0.22
C LEU A 93 -7.63 4.27 1.42
N PHE A 94 -6.64 3.60 1.99
CA PHE A 94 -6.82 2.75 3.17
C PHE A 94 -7.35 3.53 4.39
N TYR A 95 -6.96 4.79 4.56
CA TYR A 95 -7.51 5.67 5.60
C TYR A 95 -9.01 5.97 5.45
N ARG A 96 -9.58 5.83 4.25
CA ARG A 96 -11.04 5.96 4.06
C ARG A 96 -11.79 4.75 4.60
N TYR A 97 -11.13 3.59 4.61
CA TYR A 97 -11.71 2.32 5.07
C TYR A 97 -11.55 2.10 6.58
N LEU A 98 -10.42 2.54 7.14
CA LEU A 98 -10.04 2.30 8.53
C LEU A 98 -11.08 2.74 9.60
N PRO A 99 -11.78 3.90 9.48
CA PRO A 99 -12.71 4.36 10.51
C PRO A 99 -13.91 3.44 10.73
N ASP A 100 -14.31 2.68 9.72
CA ASP A 100 -15.48 1.79 9.78
C ASP A 100 -15.08 0.33 10.03
N HIS A 101 -13.80 -0.02 9.83
CA HIS A 101 -13.29 -1.39 9.89
C HIS A 101 -12.03 -1.47 10.76
N ARG A 102 -12.25 -1.55 12.08
CA ARG A 102 -11.23 -1.38 13.11
C ARG A 102 -10.73 -2.70 13.70
N GLY A 103 -9.55 -2.69 14.31
CA GLY A 103 -8.93 -3.86 14.95
C GLY A 103 -8.31 -4.86 13.97
N TRP A 104 -9.12 -5.53 13.15
CA TRP A 104 -8.63 -6.61 12.28
C TRP A 104 -7.75 -6.09 11.13
N THR A 105 -7.90 -4.84 10.72
CA THR A 105 -7.14 -4.18 9.65
C THR A 105 -5.73 -3.74 10.07
N LEU A 106 -5.41 -3.75 11.36
CA LEU A 106 -4.13 -3.26 11.89
C LEU A 106 -2.89 -3.99 11.33
N PRO A 107 -2.88 -5.33 11.13
CA PRO A 107 -1.76 -6.00 10.50
C PRO A 107 -1.50 -5.49 9.07
N ALA A 108 -2.56 -5.21 8.31
CA ALA A 108 -2.44 -4.65 6.96
C ALA A 108 -1.92 -3.22 7.00
N LEU A 109 -2.47 -2.37 7.88
CA LEU A 109 -1.99 -1.01 8.08
C LEU A 109 -0.50 -0.98 8.42
N PHE A 110 -0.06 -1.83 9.36
CA PHE A 110 1.35 -1.92 9.74
C PHE A 110 2.24 -2.29 8.54
N SER A 111 1.83 -3.29 7.75
CA SER A 111 2.59 -3.71 6.57
C SER A 111 2.73 -2.57 5.56
N ILE A 112 1.63 -1.92 5.20
CA ILE A 112 1.61 -0.81 4.23
C ILE A 112 2.48 0.35 4.72
N LEU A 113 2.40 0.74 5.99
CA LEU A 113 3.21 1.83 6.53
C LEU A 113 4.70 1.49 6.61
N LYS A 114 5.04 0.22 6.84
CA LYS A 114 6.41 -0.26 6.77
C LYS A 114 6.93 -0.13 5.33
N ASP A 115 6.16 -0.59 4.35
CA ASP A 115 6.52 -0.52 2.93
C ASP A 115 6.65 0.95 2.48
N LEU A 116 5.76 1.84 2.91
CA LEU A 116 5.85 3.29 2.69
C LEU A 116 7.16 3.88 3.19
N ARG A 117 7.58 3.53 4.42
CA ARG A 117 8.84 3.99 5.00
C ARG A 117 10.05 3.51 4.20
N ASP A 118 10.06 2.24 3.82
CA ASP A 118 11.17 1.65 3.05
C ASP A 118 11.27 2.33 1.67
N LEU A 119 10.14 2.59 1.01
CA LEU A 119 10.09 3.33 -0.25
C LEU A 119 10.51 4.78 -0.13
N ALA A 120 10.17 5.45 0.98
CA ALA A 120 10.60 6.81 1.26
C ALA A 120 12.13 6.90 1.38
N TYR A 121 12.73 5.94 2.09
CA TYR A 121 14.18 5.84 2.23
C TYR A 121 14.86 5.61 0.88
N ASP A 122 14.33 4.68 0.07
CA ASP A 122 14.85 4.39 -1.26
C ASP A 122 14.71 5.60 -2.20
N ALA A 123 13.59 6.34 -2.13
CA ALA A 123 13.37 7.55 -2.91
C ALA A 123 14.40 8.64 -2.59
N ASP A 124 14.60 8.95 -1.30
CA ASP A 124 15.57 9.95 -0.84
C ASP A 124 17.01 9.54 -1.18
N THR A 125 17.33 8.26 -1.07
CA THR A 125 18.67 7.74 -1.37
C THR A 125 18.95 7.74 -2.87
N HIS A 126 18.00 7.29 -3.69
CA HIS A 126 18.15 7.26 -5.16
C HIS A 126 18.20 8.66 -5.79
N ALA A 127 17.44 9.61 -5.25
CA ALA A 127 17.48 11.00 -5.69
C ALA A 127 18.89 11.61 -5.49
N ARG A 128 19.53 11.31 -4.35
CA ARG A 128 20.89 11.78 -4.05
C ARG A 128 21.97 11.17 -4.97
N ILE A 129 21.82 9.91 -5.36
CA ILE A 129 22.82 9.19 -6.16
C ILE A 129 22.74 9.54 -7.65
N THR A 130 21.52 9.74 -8.19
CA THR A 130 21.31 9.86 -9.64
C THR A 130 21.65 11.25 -10.19
N THR A 131 21.82 12.26 -9.33
CA THR A 131 22.25 13.61 -9.72
C THR A 131 23.61 13.98 -9.09
N PRO A 132 24.74 13.50 -9.65
CA PRO A 132 26.04 14.07 -9.36
C PRO A 132 26.27 15.27 -10.29
N SER A 133 25.67 16.42 -10.01
CA SER A 133 25.99 17.65 -10.74
C SER A 133 27.19 18.35 -10.09
N GLN A 134 28.34 18.31 -10.78
CA GLN A 134 29.58 19.03 -10.44
C GLN A 134 29.48 20.56 -10.67
N ASP A 135 28.45 21.04 -11.38
CA ASP A 135 28.42 22.43 -11.90
C ASP A 135 27.28 23.33 -11.35
N GLN A 136 26.54 22.90 -10.33
CA GLN A 136 25.57 23.77 -9.65
C GLN A 136 25.68 23.61 -8.12
N PRO A 137 26.16 24.62 -7.38
CA PRO A 137 26.03 24.62 -5.94
C PRO A 137 24.55 24.81 -5.59
N SER A 138 23.99 23.85 -4.88
CA SER A 138 22.70 23.92 -4.15
C SER A 138 21.42 24.06 -4.98
N GLN A 139 21.08 23.03 -5.75
CA GLN A 139 19.71 22.52 -5.71
C GLN A 139 19.80 21.01 -5.52
N GLU A 140 20.06 20.58 -4.28
CA GLU A 140 19.78 19.20 -3.89
C GLU A 140 18.34 18.92 -4.33
N LEU A 141 18.14 17.99 -5.28
CA LEU A 141 16.85 17.33 -5.47
C LEU A 141 16.61 16.44 -4.25
N LYS A 142 16.46 17.10 -3.10
CA LYS A 142 16.08 16.51 -1.85
C LYS A 142 14.61 16.19 -2.01
N THR A 143 14.30 14.91 -2.19
CA THR A 143 12.95 14.48 -1.88
C THR A 143 12.81 14.55 -0.36
N ASP A 144 11.71 15.10 0.12
CA ASP A 144 11.35 15.10 1.54
C ASP A 144 10.49 13.85 1.83
N ALA A 145 10.77 12.72 1.15
CA ALA A 145 9.90 11.55 1.19
C ALA A 145 9.89 10.93 2.58
N MET A 146 11.02 10.88 3.27
CA MET A 146 11.08 10.41 4.66
C MET A 146 10.32 11.32 5.62
N GLU A 147 10.35 12.63 5.42
CA GLU A 147 9.59 13.58 6.24
C GLU A 147 8.08 13.42 5.98
N GLU A 148 7.68 13.28 4.72
CA GLU A 148 6.30 13.03 4.35
C GLU A 148 5.79 11.68 4.87
N ALA A 149 6.60 10.61 4.77
CA ALA A 149 6.27 9.32 5.35
C ALA A 149 6.03 9.42 6.86
N ALA A 150 6.85 10.20 7.58
CA ALA A 150 6.65 10.44 9.01
C ALA A 150 5.31 11.13 9.31
N ARG A 151 4.90 12.12 8.49
CA ARG A 151 3.59 12.77 8.61
C ARG A 151 2.45 11.80 8.35
N ILE A 152 2.55 10.99 7.29
CA ILE A 152 1.56 9.97 6.94
C ILE A 152 1.43 8.95 8.09
N ILE A 153 2.53 8.40 8.60
CA ILE A 153 2.54 7.45 9.71
C ILE A 153 1.95 8.07 10.99
N SER A 154 2.28 9.34 11.28
CA SER A 154 1.70 10.05 12.43
C SER A 154 0.18 10.16 12.33
N LYS A 155 -0.36 10.39 11.12
CA LYS A 155 -1.80 10.37 10.87
C LYS A 155 -2.40 8.99 11.09
N ALA A 156 -1.75 7.91 10.62
CA ALA A 156 -2.22 6.54 10.90
C ALA A 156 -2.31 6.28 12.39
N PHE A 157 -1.27 6.64 13.15
CA PHE A 157 -1.27 6.50 14.61
C PHE A 157 -2.42 7.28 15.26
N GLY A 158 -2.68 8.50 14.79
CA GLY A 158 -3.85 9.29 15.19
C GLY A 158 -5.18 8.56 14.99
N LEU A 159 -5.36 7.91 13.84
CA LEU A 159 -6.57 7.12 13.56
C LEU A 159 -6.67 5.91 14.51
N CYS A 160 -5.56 5.21 14.76
CA CYS A 160 -5.52 4.10 15.73
C CYS A 160 -5.83 4.57 17.16
N MET A 161 -5.39 5.75 17.59
CA MET A 161 -5.72 6.28 18.93
C MET A 161 -7.22 6.49 19.14
N THR A 162 -7.96 6.76 18.07
CA THR A 162 -9.42 6.90 18.13
C THR A 162 -10.16 5.58 18.05
N ASP A 163 -9.43 4.47 17.88
CA ASP A 163 -9.99 3.14 17.94
C ASP A 163 -10.31 2.75 19.39
N ARG A 164 -11.60 2.58 19.67
CA ARG A 164 -12.11 2.16 20.98
C ARG A 164 -12.56 0.70 20.97
N TYR A 165 -12.33 -0.02 19.87
CA TYR A 165 -12.74 -1.41 19.72
C TYR A 165 -11.66 -2.34 20.27
N SER A 166 -12.02 -3.18 21.24
CA SER A 166 -11.12 -4.19 21.80
C SER A 166 -11.58 -5.58 21.42
N VAL A 167 -10.73 -6.31 20.70
CA VAL A 167 -10.98 -7.71 20.30
C VAL A 167 -11.05 -8.63 21.53
N ILE A 168 -10.33 -8.31 22.61
CA ILE A 168 -10.40 -9.05 23.88
C ILE A 168 -11.81 -8.98 24.47
N HIS A 169 -12.48 -7.81 24.38
CA HIS A 169 -13.86 -7.67 24.83
C HIS A 169 -14.86 -8.40 23.93
N ALA A 170 -14.56 -8.57 22.63
CA ALA A 170 -15.41 -9.33 21.71
C ALA A 170 -15.36 -10.84 21.97
N LEU A 171 -14.18 -11.38 22.32
CA LEU A 171 -14.02 -12.79 22.70
C LEU A 171 -14.79 -13.20 23.96
N GLY A 172 -15.10 -12.23 24.84
CA GLY A 172 -15.94 -12.45 26.03
C GLY A 172 -17.45 -12.47 25.78
N ARG A 173 -17.90 -12.20 24.55
CA ARG A 173 -19.31 -12.26 24.15
C ARG A 173 -19.58 -13.52 23.31
N THR A 174 -19.43 -14.69 23.91
CA THR A 174 -20.10 -15.89 23.37
C THR A 174 -21.61 -15.72 23.56
N PRO A 175 -22.44 -15.75 22.50
CA PRO A 175 -23.88 -15.86 22.67
C PRO A 175 -24.20 -17.20 23.34
N LEU A 176 -24.99 -17.15 24.41
CA LEU A 176 -25.64 -18.32 25.00
C LEU A 176 -26.64 -18.94 24.02
#